data_AF-A0A8T4UPB9-F1
#
_entry.id   AF-A0A8T4UPB9-F1
#
_cell.length_a   1.000
_cell.length_b   1.000
_cell.length_c   1.000
_cell.angle_alpha   90.00
_cell.angle_beta   90.00
_cell.angle_gamma   90.00
#
_symmetry.space_group_name_H-M   'P 1'
#
loop_
_entity.id
_entity.type
_entity.pdbx_description
1 polymer ?
#
loop_
_entity_poly.entity_id
_entity_poly.type
_entity_poly.pdbx_seq_one_letter_code
_entity_poly.pdbx_strand_id
1 'polypeptide(L)'
;MELVLLGLVQAGIAARCLASAFALRRRTLLSQMMQPISLLGALFVFQAVLSLSSGLGVFSASADAEAAQTVLLVPTALLLGILVQRLTGHRELRTLLCCYAAALFAIVALLSARLLDVQFLSYFYITVLFLHLEFFPQPELSRAGYFGLMFAGPITLLTVSSLTHRPLLAALAHLPLFLSFQMLDRAIPSSRVTVLREPLVHFSMQRAARFLGFLTTFYLFAGLAVIGLHEVGHALAASSSGCEHSKAVIYDLRDSPHTEISCERGYNDHLLTLGGFAATTLVGALLLLLGTGLSEPLGLFVVGFGFLISFSDLMELTAGVTLLTLLHLVSLGLLSLSIVQTTVQYRSGTADVEEHVSLTWGQDAR
;
A
#
# COMPACT_ATOMS: atom_id res chain seq x y z
N MET A 1 6.56 19.37 12.34
CA MET A 1 6.13 18.29 13.26
C MET A 1 5.97 16.94 12.55
N GLU A 2 5.24 16.84 11.45
CA GLU A 2 5.01 15.55 10.74
C GLU A 2 6.31 14.87 10.28
N LEU A 3 7.22 15.62 9.66
CA LEU A 3 8.55 15.14 9.25
C LEU A 3 9.41 14.68 10.44
N VAL A 4 9.21 15.27 11.62
CA VAL A 4 9.89 14.84 12.85
C VAL A 4 9.40 13.46 13.26
N LEU A 5 8.08 13.24 13.24
CA LEU A 5 7.49 11.93 13.54
C LEU A 5 7.97 10.86 12.55
N LEU A 6 7.97 11.16 11.24
CA LEU A 6 8.54 10.27 10.22
C LEU A 6 9.99 9.90 10.53
N GLY A 7 10.81 10.90 10.87
CA GLY A 7 12.21 10.70 11.23
C GLY A 7 12.40 9.84 12.47
N LEU A 8 11.55 9.97 13.49
CA LEU A 8 11.59 9.11 14.68
C LEU A 8 11.23 7.66 14.35
N VAL A 9 10.21 7.42 13.53
CA VAL A 9 9.84 6.06 13.07
C VAL A 9 10.99 5.43 12.27
N GLN A 10 11.57 6.18 11.33
CA GLN A 10 12.72 5.74 10.54
C GLN A 10 13.94 5.44 11.41
N ALA A 11 14.21 6.25 12.44
CA ALA A 11 15.26 5.99 13.42
C ALA A 11 15.01 4.70 14.22
N GLY A 12 13.75 4.42 14.57
CA GLY A 12 13.36 3.16 15.20
C GLY A 12 13.64 1.94 14.32
N ILE A 13 13.29 2.01 13.03
CA ILE A 13 13.61 0.96 12.04
C ILE A 13 15.12 0.79 11.93
N ALA A 14 15.87 1.89 11.80
CA ALA A 14 17.32 1.87 11.71
C ALA A 14 17.97 1.19 12.92
N ALA A 15 17.58 1.58 14.13
CA ALA A 15 18.07 1.02 15.38
C ALA A 15 17.80 -0.50 15.44
N ARG A 16 16.61 -0.94 15.00
CA ARG A 16 16.28 -2.36 14.98
C ARG A 16 17.12 -3.13 13.97
N CYS A 17 17.29 -2.63 12.75
CA CYS A 17 18.14 -3.24 11.74
C CYS A 17 19.58 -3.38 12.23
N LEU A 18 20.16 -2.31 12.79
CA LEU A 18 21.53 -2.33 13.31
C LEU A 18 21.68 -3.31 14.48
N ALA A 19 20.74 -3.31 15.44
CA ALA A 19 20.75 -4.26 16.55
C ALA A 19 20.69 -5.73 16.05
N SER A 20 19.86 -5.99 15.05
CA SER A 20 19.74 -7.31 14.41
C SER A 20 21.06 -7.71 13.72
N ALA A 21 21.70 -6.79 12.98
CA ALA A 21 23.00 -7.02 12.35
C ALA A 21 24.09 -7.34 13.39
N PHE A 22 24.13 -6.63 14.53
CA PHE A 22 25.06 -6.91 15.63
C PHE A 22 24.81 -8.27 16.28
N ALA A 23 23.54 -8.65 16.48
CA ALA A 23 23.18 -9.96 16.99
C ALA A 23 23.60 -11.09 16.04
N LEU A 24 23.47 -10.86 14.72
CA LEU A 24 23.87 -11.81 13.69
C LEU A 24 25.38 -11.93 13.52
N ARG A 25 26.15 -10.87 13.76
CA ARG A 25 27.63 -10.91 13.72
C ARG A 25 28.20 -11.97 14.66
N ARG A 26 27.55 -12.24 15.79
CA ARG A 26 27.95 -13.28 16.74
C ARG A 26 27.73 -14.72 16.22
N ARG A 27 27.03 -14.88 15.09
CA ARG A 27 26.65 -16.17 14.50
C ARG A 27 27.30 -16.33 13.12
N THR A 28 28.42 -17.04 13.05
CA THR A 28 29.25 -17.23 11.84
C THR A 28 28.46 -17.67 10.59
N LEU A 29 27.44 -18.50 10.76
CA LEU A 29 26.61 -19.03 9.66
C LEU A 29 25.66 -18.00 9.01
N LEU A 30 25.43 -16.82 9.61
CA LEU A 30 24.49 -15.81 9.09
C LEU A 30 25.19 -14.53 8.60
N SER A 31 26.51 -14.60 8.40
CA SER A 31 27.33 -13.47 7.93
C SER A 31 26.82 -12.88 6.61
N GLN A 32 26.27 -13.72 5.72
CA GLN A 32 25.70 -13.28 4.45
C GLN A 32 24.46 -12.39 4.62
N MET A 33 23.71 -12.47 5.71
CA MET A 33 22.54 -11.58 5.94
C MET A 33 22.90 -10.31 6.68
N MET A 34 24.06 -10.27 7.33
CA MET A 34 24.51 -9.11 8.10
C MET A 34 24.64 -7.87 7.22
N GLN A 35 25.25 -8.00 6.04
CA GLN A 35 25.51 -6.88 5.14
C GLN A 35 24.22 -6.18 4.68
N PRO A 36 23.21 -6.84 4.07
CA PRO A 36 22.00 -6.17 3.62
C PRO A 36 21.22 -5.55 4.79
N ILE A 37 21.18 -6.20 5.96
CA ILE A 37 20.51 -5.65 7.15
C ILE A 37 21.23 -4.40 7.66
N SER A 38 22.56 -4.40 7.72
CA SER A 38 23.33 -3.23 8.13
C SER A 38 23.19 -2.06 7.16
N LEU A 39 23.15 -2.34 5.85
CA LEU A 39 22.96 -1.32 4.82
C LEU A 39 21.55 -0.74 4.87
N LEU A 40 20.52 -1.56 5.07
CA LEU A 40 19.16 -1.10 5.33
C LEU A 40 19.12 -0.20 6.58
N GLY A 41 19.76 -0.63 7.67
CA GLY A 41 19.87 0.18 8.88
C GLY A 41 20.50 1.55 8.61
N ALA A 42 21.61 1.60 7.88
CA ALA A 42 22.28 2.84 7.51
C ALA A 42 21.42 3.75 6.61
N LEU A 43 20.70 3.19 5.64
CA LEU A 43 19.77 3.95 4.80
C LEU A 43 18.64 4.57 5.63
N PHE A 44 18.06 3.82 6.57
CA PHE A 44 17.04 4.35 7.47
C PHE A 44 17.58 5.41 8.43
N VAL A 45 18.86 5.34 8.86
CA VAL A 45 19.50 6.45 9.59
C VAL A 45 19.54 7.69 8.70
N PHE A 46 19.96 7.56 7.45
CA PHE A 46 20.07 8.71 6.55
C PHE A 46 18.69 9.32 6.25
N GLN A 47 17.68 8.49 5.99
CA GLN A 47 16.29 8.93 5.84
C GLN A 47 15.79 9.63 7.12
N ALA A 48 16.07 9.08 8.30
CA ALA A 48 15.68 9.68 9.57
C ALA A 48 16.31 11.06 9.76
N VAL A 49 17.61 11.20 9.48
CA VAL A 49 18.32 12.49 9.58
C VAL A 49 17.73 13.50 8.61
N LEU A 50 17.47 13.10 7.35
CA LEU A 50 16.85 13.96 6.35
C LEU A 50 15.46 14.44 6.78
N SER A 51 14.62 13.53 7.30
CA SER A 51 13.28 13.85 7.79
C SER A 51 13.32 14.75 9.03
N LEU A 52 14.18 14.45 10.01
CA LEU A 52 14.33 15.25 11.24
C LEU A 52 14.84 16.65 10.93
N SER A 53 15.90 16.77 10.13
CA SER A 53 16.50 18.06 9.76
C SER A 53 15.52 18.93 8.98
N SER A 54 14.80 18.36 8.01
CA SER A 54 13.74 19.06 7.28
C SER A 54 12.59 19.46 8.21
N GLY A 55 12.18 18.56 9.12
CA GLY A 55 11.10 18.80 10.08
C GLY A 55 11.42 19.85 11.15
N LEU A 56 12.71 20.08 11.42
CA LEU A 56 13.23 21.12 12.33
C LEU A 56 13.55 22.44 11.60
N GLY A 57 13.35 22.50 10.28
CA GLY A 57 13.62 23.70 9.49
C GLY A 57 15.10 23.96 9.21
N VAL A 58 15.96 22.94 9.33
CA VAL A 58 17.39 23.05 8.96
C VAL A 58 17.55 23.15 7.43
N PHE A 59 16.68 22.45 6.69
CA PHE A 59 16.60 22.54 5.23
C PHE A 59 15.31 23.26 4.83
N SER A 60 15.43 24.22 3.91
CA SER A 60 14.35 25.14 3.51
C SER A 60 13.42 24.61 2.42
N ALA A 61 13.77 23.51 1.73
CA ALA A 61 13.00 22.97 0.61
C ALA A 61 12.45 21.56 0.93
N SER A 62 11.13 21.46 1.10
CA SER A 62 10.43 20.17 1.24
C SER A 62 10.56 19.30 -0.01
N ALA A 63 10.63 19.92 -1.20
CA ALA A 63 10.75 19.23 -2.48
C ALA A 63 12.08 18.47 -2.62
N ASP A 64 13.20 19.07 -2.20
CA ASP A 64 14.51 18.41 -2.25
C ASP A 64 14.57 17.22 -1.29
N ALA A 65 13.95 17.35 -0.11
CA ALA A 65 13.84 16.26 0.85
C ALA A 65 12.98 15.11 0.31
N GLU A 66 11.86 15.41 -0.36
CA GLU A 66 10.99 14.40 -0.99
C GLU A 66 11.70 13.68 -2.15
N ALA A 67 12.40 14.43 -3.00
CA ALA A 67 13.21 13.87 -4.08
C ALA A 67 14.31 12.96 -3.52
N ALA A 68 15.03 13.40 -2.48
CA ALA A 68 16.04 12.60 -1.82
C ALA A 68 15.45 11.34 -1.17
N GLN A 69 14.27 11.42 -0.52
CA GLN A 69 13.57 10.24 -0.01
C GLN A 69 13.22 9.24 -1.12
N THR A 70 12.74 9.73 -2.26
CA THR A 70 12.44 8.89 -3.44
C THR A 70 13.69 8.18 -3.97
N VAL A 71 14.81 8.90 -4.06
CA VAL A 71 16.10 8.33 -4.46
C VAL A 71 16.57 7.25 -3.47
N LEU A 72 16.35 7.45 -2.17
CA LEU A 72 16.69 6.47 -1.12
C LEU A 72 15.74 5.29 -1.05
N LEU A 73 14.52 5.40 -1.60
CA LEU A 73 13.56 4.30 -1.68
C LEU A 73 14.07 3.20 -2.62
N VAL A 74 14.72 3.56 -3.72
CA VAL A 74 15.30 2.61 -4.68
C VAL A 74 16.27 1.60 -4.04
N PRO A 75 17.36 2.03 -3.36
CA PRO A 75 18.26 1.11 -2.69
C PRO A 75 17.60 0.39 -1.51
N THR A 76 16.62 1.01 -0.85
CA THR A 76 15.82 0.35 0.19
C THR A 76 15.04 -0.84 -0.37
N ALA A 77 14.33 -0.64 -1.48
CA ALA A 77 13.60 -1.67 -2.20
C ALA A 77 14.54 -2.80 -2.67
N LEU A 78 15.68 -2.46 -3.30
CA LEU A 78 16.69 -3.43 -3.73
C LEU A 78 17.21 -4.28 -2.57
N LEU A 79 17.61 -3.65 -1.47
CA LEU A 79 18.17 -4.35 -0.31
C LEU A 79 17.12 -5.20 0.40
N LEU A 80 15.87 -4.75 0.47
CA LEU A 80 14.76 -5.56 0.99
C LEU A 80 14.54 -6.79 0.11
N GLY A 81 14.56 -6.63 -1.22
CA GLY A 81 14.49 -7.75 -2.16
C GLY A 81 15.63 -8.74 -2.00
N ILE A 82 16.87 -8.26 -1.87
CA ILE A 82 18.05 -9.10 -1.60
C ILE A 82 17.90 -9.83 -0.26
N LEU A 83 17.41 -9.16 0.79
CA LEU A 83 17.18 -9.76 2.09
C LEU A 83 16.16 -10.89 1.99
N VAL A 84 14.99 -10.64 1.39
CA VAL A 84 13.93 -11.63 1.20
C VAL A 84 14.39 -12.79 0.32
N GLN A 85 15.13 -12.51 -0.76
CA GLN A 85 15.74 -13.53 -1.61
C GLN A 85 16.73 -14.41 -0.86
N ARG A 86 17.56 -13.85 0.03
CA ARG A 86 18.51 -14.61 0.86
C ARG A 86 17.81 -15.43 1.94
N LEU A 87 16.75 -14.88 2.54
CA LEU A 87 15.97 -15.55 3.58
C LEU A 87 15.22 -16.78 3.05
N THR A 88 14.64 -16.66 1.86
CA THR A 88 13.82 -17.70 1.26
C THR A 88 14.62 -18.64 0.34
N GLY A 89 15.73 -18.16 -0.22
CA GLY A 89 16.58 -18.93 -1.15
C GLY A 89 16.00 -19.10 -2.56
N HIS A 90 14.87 -18.45 -2.88
CA HIS A 90 14.16 -18.72 -4.14
C HIS A 90 14.76 -18.01 -5.35
N ARG A 91 14.84 -18.74 -6.47
CA ARG A 91 15.34 -18.22 -7.76
C ARG A 91 14.37 -17.23 -8.40
N GLU A 92 13.07 -17.41 -8.21
CA GLU A 92 12.03 -16.52 -8.78
C GLU A 92 12.14 -15.10 -8.23
N LEU A 93 12.47 -14.94 -6.95
CA LEU A 93 12.75 -13.63 -6.35
C LEU A 93 13.98 -12.94 -6.94
N ARG A 94 14.97 -13.72 -7.40
CA ARG A 94 16.11 -13.19 -8.15
C ARG A 94 15.65 -12.66 -9.51
N THR A 95 14.79 -13.40 -10.20
CA THR A 95 14.18 -12.95 -11.46
C THR A 95 13.38 -11.67 -11.24
N LEU A 96 12.55 -11.62 -10.19
CA LEU A 96 11.77 -10.43 -9.82
C LEU A 96 12.67 -9.22 -9.54
N LEU A 97 13.77 -9.41 -8.79
CA LEU A 97 14.76 -8.37 -8.53
C LEU A 97 15.42 -7.87 -9.83
N CYS A 98 15.75 -8.77 -10.76
CA CYS A 98 16.29 -8.41 -12.07
C CYS A 98 15.26 -7.64 -12.92
N CYS A 99 13.99 -8.06 -12.92
CA CYS A 99 12.90 -7.35 -13.60
C CYS A 99 12.71 -5.94 -13.04
N TYR A 100 12.73 -5.79 -11.71
CA TYR A 100 12.66 -4.48 -11.07
C TYR A 100 13.85 -3.58 -11.44
N ALA A 101 15.08 -4.11 -11.41
CA ALA A 101 16.26 -3.35 -11.80
C ALA A 101 16.24 -2.93 -13.29
N ALA A 102 15.76 -3.81 -14.17
CA ALA A 102 15.61 -3.51 -15.60
C ALA A 102 14.52 -2.45 -15.85
N ALA A 103 13.37 -2.56 -15.16
CA ALA A 103 12.30 -1.58 -15.24
C ALA A 103 12.75 -0.20 -14.74
N LEU A 104 13.47 -0.17 -13.61
CA LEU A 104 14.05 1.06 -13.06
C LEU A 104 15.05 1.68 -14.05
N PHE A 105 15.94 0.87 -14.62
CA PHE A 105 16.88 1.34 -15.64
C PHE A 105 16.14 1.92 -16.84
N ALA A 106 15.09 1.26 -17.32
CA ALA A 106 14.28 1.75 -18.44
C ALA A 106 13.62 3.11 -18.11
N ILE A 107 12.99 3.25 -16.93
CA ILE A 107 12.39 4.52 -16.48
C ILE A 107 13.44 5.63 -16.48
N VAL A 108 14.60 5.40 -15.85
CA VAL A 108 15.67 6.39 -15.74
C VAL A 108 16.30 6.72 -17.10
N ALA A 109 16.54 5.71 -17.94
CA ALA A 109 17.19 5.88 -19.24
C ALA A 109 16.32 6.60 -20.28
N LEU A 110 14.99 6.50 -20.17
CA LEU A 110 14.04 7.16 -21.07
C LEU A 110 13.92 8.69 -20.83
N LEU A 111 14.78 9.28 -19.99
CA LEU A 111 14.95 10.73 -19.73
C LEU A 111 13.68 11.50 -19.30
N SER A 112 12.57 10.80 -19.11
CA SER A 112 11.26 11.31 -18.73
C SER A 112 10.83 10.81 -17.34
N ALA A 113 11.76 10.22 -16.59
CA ALA A 113 11.51 9.69 -15.26
C ALA A 113 10.94 10.78 -14.36
N ARG A 114 9.62 10.75 -14.12
CA ARG A 114 9.04 11.50 -13.03
C ARG A 114 9.41 10.75 -11.75
N LEU A 115 9.77 11.48 -10.70
CA LEU A 115 10.06 10.87 -9.38
C LEU A 115 8.89 9.98 -8.91
N LEU A 116 7.66 10.37 -9.27
CA LEU A 116 6.46 9.59 -9.02
C LEU A 116 6.49 8.19 -9.64
N ASP A 117 7.01 8.04 -10.86
CA ASP A 117 7.10 6.74 -11.55
C ASP A 117 8.09 5.81 -10.83
N VAL A 118 9.22 6.37 -10.37
CA VAL A 118 10.23 5.65 -9.59
C VAL A 118 9.67 5.23 -8.24
N GLN A 119 8.94 6.13 -7.57
CA GLN A 119 8.29 5.88 -6.30
C GLN A 119 7.23 4.76 -6.44
N PHE A 120 6.37 4.86 -7.46
CA PHE A 120 5.35 3.86 -7.76
C PHE A 120 5.96 2.50 -8.03
N LEU A 121 6.95 2.41 -8.92
CA LEU A 121 7.61 1.14 -9.25
C LEU A 121 8.25 0.51 -8.00
N SER A 122 8.87 1.32 -7.14
CA SER A 122 9.51 0.86 -5.92
C SER A 122 8.49 0.29 -4.91
N TYR A 123 7.40 1.01 -4.65
CA TYR A 123 6.35 0.51 -3.75
C TYR A 123 5.58 -0.68 -4.31
N PHE A 124 5.34 -0.70 -5.62
CA PHE A 124 4.76 -1.84 -6.30
C PHE A 124 5.64 -3.08 -6.12
N TYR A 125 6.94 -2.96 -6.36
CA TYR A 125 7.89 -4.06 -6.13
C TYR A 125 7.91 -4.53 -4.67
N ILE A 126 7.93 -3.60 -3.70
CA ILE A 126 7.84 -3.93 -2.27
C ILE A 126 6.53 -4.66 -1.94
N THR A 127 5.41 -4.24 -2.55
CA THR A 127 4.10 -4.90 -2.40
C THR A 127 4.17 -6.34 -2.90
N VAL A 128 4.76 -6.58 -4.08
CA VAL A 128 4.93 -7.95 -4.61
C VAL A 128 5.82 -8.81 -3.71
N LEU A 129 6.90 -8.24 -3.15
CA LEU A 129 7.76 -8.95 -2.19
C LEU A 129 6.99 -9.38 -0.94
N PHE A 130 6.20 -8.49 -0.34
CA PHE A 130 5.42 -8.81 0.85
C PHE A 130 4.24 -9.74 0.56
N LEU A 131 3.66 -9.66 -0.63
CA LEU A 131 2.67 -10.62 -1.10
C LEU A 131 3.25 -12.04 -1.15
N HIS A 132 4.47 -12.17 -1.67
CA HIS A 132 5.17 -13.45 -1.71
C HIS A 132 5.45 -14.00 -0.30
N LEU A 133 5.87 -13.13 0.63
CA LEU A 133 6.09 -13.49 2.02
C LEU A 133 4.79 -13.91 2.74
N GLU A 134 3.67 -13.27 2.44
CA GLU A 134 2.37 -13.58 3.05
C GLU A 134 1.95 -15.04 2.81
N PHE A 135 2.19 -15.54 1.59
CA PHE A 135 1.88 -16.93 1.22
C PHE A 135 2.94 -17.94 1.68
N PHE A 136 3.94 -17.50 2.46
CA PHE A 136 4.96 -18.41 2.96
C PHE A 136 4.42 -19.30 4.10
N PRO A 137 4.75 -20.60 4.14
CA PRO A 137 4.23 -21.50 5.18
C PRO A 137 4.69 -21.15 6.61
N GLN A 138 5.84 -20.48 6.75
CA GLN A 138 6.37 -20.11 8.06
C GLN A 138 5.59 -18.91 8.62
N PRO A 139 5.03 -19.01 9.85
CA PRO A 139 4.12 -18.00 10.37
C PRO A 139 4.78 -16.64 10.59
N GLU A 140 6.08 -16.59 10.90
CA GLU A 140 6.82 -15.33 11.04
C GLU A 140 6.99 -14.61 9.71
N LEU A 141 7.26 -15.34 8.62
CA LEU A 141 7.38 -14.78 7.28
C LEU A 141 6.02 -14.34 6.73
N SER A 142 4.98 -15.15 6.95
CA SER A 142 3.60 -14.77 6.61
C SER A 142 3.21 -13.48 7.33
N ARG A 143 3.39 -13.40 8.67
CA ARG A 143 3.13 -12.16 9.42
C ARG A 143 3.97 -10.97 8.94
N ALA A 144 5.22 -11.18 8.54
CA ALA A 144 6.03 -10.12 7.94
C ALA A 144 5.45 -9.64 6.60
N GLY A 145 4.96 -10.57 5.78
CA GLY A 145 4.19 -10.30 4.56
C GLY A 145 2.95 -9.47 4.84
N TYR A 146 2.09 -9.91 5.75
CA TYR A 146 0.90 -9.21 6.22
C TYR A 146 1.18 -7.75 6.60
N PHE A 147 2.12 -7.50 7.54
CA PHE A 147 2.43 -6.14 7.98
C PHE A 147 3.08 -5.30 6.86
N GLY A 148 3.86 -5.94 6.00
CA GLY A 148 4.45 -5.28 4.85
C GLY A 148 3.43 -4.90 3.77
N LEU A 149 2.36 -5.69 3.59
CA LEU A 149 1.24 -5.34 2.70
C LEU A 149 0.44 -4.16 3.25
N MET A 150 0.21 -4.09 4.56
CA MET A 150 -0.40 -2.93 5.20
C MET A 150 0.41 -1.64 4.99
N PHE A 151 1.73 -1.75 4.82
CA PHE A 151 2.58 -0.62 4.45
C PHE A 151 2.49 -0.31 2.95
N ALA A 152 2.88 -1.26 2.11
CA ALA A 152 3.19 -0.99 0.71
C ALA A 152 1.94 -0.91 -0.19
N GLY A 153 0.88 -1.66 0.12
CA GLY A 153 -0.35 -1.68 -0.67
C GLY A 153 -1.02 -0.29 -0.74
N PRO A 154 -1.39 0.31 0.41
CA PRO A 154 -2.01 1.63 0.44
C PRO A 154 -1.11 2.71 -0.16
N ILE A 155 0.20 2.70 0.11
CA ILE A 155 1.11 3.70 -0.48
C ILE A 155 1.19 3.56 -2.00
N THR A 156 1.23 2.33 -2.52
CA THR A 156 1.21 2.11 -3.98
C THR A 156 -0.04 2.73 -4.59
N LEU A 157 -1.21 2.54 -3.96
CA LEU A 157 -2.47 3.15 -4.40
C LEU A 157 -2.43 4.69 -4.31
N LEU A 158 -1.94 5.24 -3.21
CA LEU A 158 -1.80 6.69 -3.02
C LEU A 158 -0.84 7.34 -4.01
N THR A 159 0.21 6.63 -4.42
CA THR A 159 1.20 7.14 -5.38
C THR A 159 0.55 7.34 -6.74
N VAL A 160 -0.39 6.47 -7.14
CA VAL A 160 -1.16 6.64 -8.37
C VAL A 160 -2.08 7.86 -8.29
N SER A 161 -2.67 8.14 -7.12
CA SER A 161 -3.59 9.27 -6.96
C SER A 161 -2.87 10.62 -6.80
N SER A 162 -1.53 10.68 -6.84
CA SER A 162 -0.73 11.91 -6.64
C SER A 162 -0.99 12.62 -5.29
N LEU A 163 -1.54 11.90 -4.30
CA LEU A 163 -1.84 12.42 -2.95
C LEU A 163 -0.67 12.20 -1.97
N THR A 164 0.51 11.83 -2.47
CA THR A 164 1.69 11.39 -1.69
C THR A 164 2.45 12.50 -0.98
N HIS A 165 2.18 13.78 -1.26
CA HIS A 165 2.94 14.92 -0.74
C HIS A 165 2.76 15.20 0.77
N ARG A 166 2.24 14.26 1.57
CA ARG A 166 1.93 14.46 3.00
C ARG A 166 2.87 13.62 3.89
N PRO A 167 3.86 14.24 4.56
CA PRO A 167 4.84 13.55 5.41
C PRO A 167 4.23 12.72 6.54
N LEU A 168 3.08 13.12 7.09
CA LEU A 168 2.40 12.34 8.12
C LEU A 168 1.89 10.99 7.61
N LEU A 169 1.34 10.95 6.39
CA LEU A 169 0.86 9.71 5.79
C LEU A 169 2.02 8.75 5.56
N ALA A 170 3.16 9.28 5.11
CA ALA A 170 4.40 8.51 5.04
C ALA A 170 4.79 7.97 6.43
N ALA A 171 4.81 8.81 7.48
CA ALA A 171 5.20 8.38 8.83
C ALA A 171 4.39 7.19 9.35
N LEU A 172 3.08 7.25 9.18
CA LEU A 172 2.17 6.22 9.67
C LEU A 172 2.26 4.94 8.86
N ALA A 173 2.48 5.03 7.55
CA ALA A 173 2.71 3.86 6.74
C ALA A 173 4.01 3.13 7.15
N HIS A 174 5.06 3.86 7.57
CA HIS A 174 6.31 3.24 8.02
C HIS A 174 6.19 2.45 9.34
N LEU A 175 5.11 2.61 10.13
CA LEU A 175 4.88 1.82 11.36
C LEU A 175 4.65 0.32 11.05
N PRO A 176 3.74 -0.08 10.15
CA PRO A 176 3.66 -1.47 9.69
C PRO A 176 4.97 -2.01 9.13
N LEU A 177 5.77 -1.19 8.44
CA LEU A 177 7.09 -1.61 7.96
C LEU A 177 8.03 -1.96 9.13
N PHE A 178 8.03 -1.17 10.20
CA PHE A 178 8.77 -1.49 11.43
C PHE A 178 8.34 -2.83 12.02
N LEU A 179 7.03 -3.10 12.11
CA LEU A 179 6.51 -4.39 12.58
C LEU A 179 6.91 -5.54 11.66
N SER A 180 6.88 -5.33 10.34
CA SER A 180 7.34 -6.32 9.36
C SER A 180 8.82 -6.68 9.59
N PHE A 181 9.69 -5.70 9.80
CA PHE A 181 11.10 -5.95 10.14
C PHE A 181 11.28 -6.71 11.45
N GLN A 182 10.45 -6.44 12.47
CA GLN A 182 10.49 -7.23 13.70
C GLN A 182 10.12 -8.71 13.47
N MET A 183 9.16 -8.98 12.58
CA MET A 183 8.78 -10.35 12.23
C MET A 183 9.86 -11.03 11.39
N LEU A 184 10.48 -10.32 10.43
CA LEU A 184 11.62 -10.83 9.66
C LEU A 184 12.81 -11.18 10.57
N ASP A 185 13.12 -10.34 11.56
CA ASP A 185 14.20 -10.61 12.52
C ASP A 185 13.91 -11.85 13.39
N ARG A 186 12.65 -12.08 13.74
CA ARG A 186 12.23 -13.32 14.44
C ARG A 186 12.28 -14.56 13.53
N ALA A 187 12.08 -14.39 12.23
CA ALA A 187 12.16 -15.48 11.25
C ALA A 187 13.60 -15.93 10.95
N ILE A 188 14.58 -15.03 11.08
CA ILE A 188 15.99 -15.29 10.76
C ILE A 188 16.60 -16.48 11.55
N PRO A 189 16.37 -16.61 12.87
CA PRO A 189 16.84 -17.78 13.61
C PRO A 189 16.10 -19.07 13.27
N SER A 190 14.80 -19.01 12.98
CA SER A 190 13.94 -20.18 12.75
C SER A 190 14.09 -20.76 11.34
N SER A 191 14.46 -19.95 10.35
CA SER A 191 14.69 -20.39 8.97
C SER A 191 15.83 -21.41 8.81
N ARG A 192 16.66 -21.61 9.84
CA ARG A 192 17.74 -22.62 9.88
C ARG A 192 17.25 -24.07 9.82
N VAL A 193 15.98 -24.36 10.14
CA VAL A 193 15.54 -25.75 10.39
C VAL A 193 14.87 -26.40 9.18
N THR A 194 14.50 -25.66 8.15
CA THR A 194 13.85 -26.24 6.99
C THR A 194 14.30 -25.55 5.71
N VAL A 195 15.28 -26.15 5.05
CA VAL A 195 15.35 -26.11 3.58
C VAL A 195 14.07 -26.78 3.09
N LEU A 196 12.99 -26.00 3.03
CA LEU A 196 11.69 -26.45 2.54
C LEU A 196 11.91 -26.90 1.09
N ARG A 197 11.66 -28.20 0.86
CA ARG A 197 11.71 -28.86 -0.46
C ARG A 197 10.99 -28.00 -1.51
N GLU A 198 11.64 -27.83 -2.67
CA GLU A 198 11.23 -27.04 -3.84
C GLU A 198 9.75 -27.13 -4.29
N PRO A 199 8.98 -28.24 -4.19
CA PRO A 199 7.61 -28.29 -4.70
C PRO A 199 6.61 -27.32 -4.06
N LEU A 200 6.76 -26.97 -2.77
CA LEU A 200 5.84 -26.04 -2.08
C LEU A 200 6.00 -24.58 -2.54
N VAL A 201 7.08 -24.28 -3.27
CA VAL A 201 7.53 -22.91 -3.54
C VAL A 201 7.04 -22.39 -4.88
N HIS A 202 7.15 -23.17 -5.95
CA HIS A 202 6.57 -22.79 -7.25
C HIS A 202 5.07 -22.53 -7.13
N PHE A 203 4.42 -23.26 -6.21
CA PHE A 203 3.04 -23.02 -5.84
C PHE A 203 2.81 -21.61 -5.27
N SER A 204 3.76 -21.08 -4.49
CA SER A 204 3.66 -19.76 -3.86
C SER A 204 3.72 -18.61 -4.86
N MET A 205 4.66 -18.60 -5.82
CA MET A 205 4.74 -17.51 -6.80
C MET A 205 3.55 -17.48 -7.76
N GLN A 206 3.10 -18.64 -8.25
CA GLN A 206 1.92 -18.69 -9.10
C GLN A 206 0.67 -18.22 -8.34
N ARG A 207 0.51 -18.62 -7.07
CA ARG A 207 -0.56 -18.15 -6.19
C ARG A 207 -0.45 -16.64 -5.96
N ALA A 208 0.73 -16.11 -5.68
CA ALA A 208 0.97 -14.69 -5.51
C ALA A 208 0.65 -13.89 -6.79
N ALA A 209 1.04 -14.37 -7.98
CA ALA A 209 0.74 -13.72 -9.24
C ALA A 209 -0.77 -13.72 -9.56
N ARG A 210 -1.46 -14.85 -9.34
CA ARG A 210 -2.92 -14.95 -9.47
C ARG A 210 -3.63 -14.01 -8.50
N PHE A 211 -3.17 -13.99 -7.25
CA PHE A 211 -3.74 -13.13 -6.23
C PHE A 211 -3.48 -11.65 -6.52
N LEU A 212 -2.29 -11.28 -6.99
CA LEU A 212 -1.99 -9.92 -7.42
C LEU A 212 -2.88 -9.49 -8.58
N GLY A 213 -3.05 -10.34 -9.60
CA GLY A 213 -3.97 -10.08 -10.70
C GLY A 213 -5.40 -9.86 -10.21
N PHE A 214 -5.88 -10.74 -9.32
CA PHE A 214 -7.18 -10.56 -8.68
C PHE A 214 -7.27 -9.24 -7.92
N LEU A 215 -6.30 -8.93 -7.05
CA LEU A 215 -6.27 -7.73 -6.21
C LEU A 215 -6.29 -6.45 -7.05
N THR A 216 -5.43 -6.39 -8.08
CA THR A 216 -5.32 -5.25 -9.00
C THR A 216 -6.61 -5.07 -9.77
N THR A 217 -7.15 -6.11 -10.40
CA THR A 217 -8.40 -6.02 -11.16
C THR A 217 -9.57 -5.64 -10.26
N PHE A 218 -9.70 -6.28 -9.09
CA PHE A 218 -10.77 -6.02 -8.14
C PHE A 218 -10.78 -4.56 -7.66
N TYR A 219 -9.64 -4.05 -7.16
CA TYR A 219 -9.59 -2.68 -6.67
C TYR A 219 -9.58 -1.62 -7.77
N LEU A 220 -9.12 -1.93 -8.97
CA LEU A 220 -9.24 -1.01 -10.10
C LEU A 220 -10.71 -0.78 -10.46
N PHE A 221 -11.49 -1.86 -10.62
CA PHE A 221 -12.91 -1.74 -10.91
C PHE A 221 -13.68 -1.11 -9.75
N ALA A 222 -13.37 -1.50 -8.51
CA ALA A 222 -13.97 -0.87 -7.34
C ALA A 222 -13.65 0.64 -7.28
N GLY A 223 -12.40 1.03 -7.53
CA GLY A 223 -11.98 2.44 -7.51
C GLY A 223 -12.72 3.27 -8.56
N LEU A 224 -12.83 2.78 -9.79
CA LEU A 224 -13.62 3.43 -10.85
C LEU A 224 -15.10 3.56 -10.47
N ALA A 225 -15.67 2.52 -9.84
CA ALA A 225 -17.05 2.56 -9.36
C ALA A 225 -17.24 3.59 -8.22
N VAL A 226 -16.28 3.73 -7.30
CA VAL A 226 -16.32 4.71 -6.21
C VAL A 226 -16.21 6.14 -6.74
N ILE A 227 -15.32 6.40 -7.70
CA ILE A 227 -15.24 7.70 -8.39
C ILE A 227 -16.58 8.01 -9.07
N GLY A 228 -17.13 7.03 -9.81
CA GLY A 228 -18.44 7.15 -10.43
C GLY A 228 -19.54 7.52 -9.44
N LEU A 229 -19.57 6.82 -8.30
CA LEU A 229 -20.52 7.06 -7.24
C LEU A 229 -20.35 8.44 -6.58
N HIS A 230 -19.11 8.90 -6.42
CA HIS A 230 -18.79 10.22 -5.87
C HIS A 230 -19.35 11.34 -6.76
N GLU A 231 -19.05 11.32 -8.06
CA GLU A 231 -19.58 12.31 -9.00
C GLU A 231 -21.11 12.24 -9.13
N VAL A 232 -21.68 11.04 -9.16
CA VAL A 232 -23.13 10.86 -9.13
C VAL A 232 -23.74 11.45 -7.85
N GLY A 233 -23.04 11.37 -6.71
CA GLY A 233 -23.45 12.00 -5.46
C GLY A 233 -23.60 13.51 -5.59
N HIS A 234 -22.62 14.20 -6.20
CA HIS A 234 -22.73 15.63 -6.50
C HIS A 234 -23.91 15.93 -7.44
N ALA A 235 -24.06 15.13 -8.51
CA ALA A 235 -25.13 15.32 -9.48
C ALA A 235 -26.53 15.15 -8.86
N LEU A 236 -26.69 14.19 -7.96
CA LEU A 236 -27.93 13.94 -7.21
C LEU A 236 -28.21 15.09 -6.21
N ALA A 237 -27.19 15.57 -5.50
CA ALA A 237 -27.33 16.70 -4.59
C ALA A 237 -27.76 17.98 -5.35
N ALA A 238 -27.17 18.24 -6.52
CA ALA A 238 -27.54 19.34 -7.40
C ALA A 238 -28.99 19.22 -7.91
N SER A 239 -29.38 18.05 -8.39
CA SER A 239 -30.75 17.78 -8.85
C SER A 239 -31.77 17.99 -7.72
N SER A 240 -31.47 17.50 -6.51
CA SER A 240 -32.32 17.70 -5.34
C SER A 240 -32.43 19.17 -4.88
N SER A 241 -31.44 19.99 -5.26
CA SER A 241 -31.43 21.43 -4.99
C SER A 241 -32.13 22.26 -6.08
N GLY A 242 -32.72 21.61 -7.10
CA GLY A 242 -33.46 22.26 -8.17
C GLY A 242 -32.59 22.78 -9.32
N CYS A 243 -31.36 22.28 -9.48
CA CYS A 243 -30.53 22.59 -10.64
C CYS A 243 -31.04 21.81 -11.87
N GLU A 244 -31.19 22.49 -13.02
CA GLU A 244 -31.81 21.92 -14.22
C GLU A 244 -30.89 20.97 -14.99
N HIS A 245 -29.58 21.20 -14.91
CA HIS A 245 -28.58 20.34 -15.53
C HIS A 245 -27.56 19.88 -14.49
N SER A 246 -27.50 18.57 -14.27
CA SER A 246 -26.42 17.93 -13.53
C SER A 246 -25.95 16.68 -14.28
N LYS A 247 -24.64 16.61 -14.53
CA LYS A 247 -24.04 15.51 -15.30
C LYS A 247 -22.70 15.13 -14.67
N ALA A 248 -22.61 13.89 -14.21
CA ALA A 248 -21.35 13.29 -13.78
C ALA A 248 -20.51 12.88 -15.00
N VAL A 249 -19.28 13.38 -15.08
CA VAL A 249 -18.31 13.05 -16.13
C VAL A 249 -17.21 12.20 -15.51
N ILE A 250 -17.25 10.88 -15.79
CA ILE A 250 -16.33 9.92 -15.16
C ILE A 250 -15.02 9.79 -15.93
N TYR A 251 -15.05 10.05 -17.23
CA TYR A 251 -13.88 9.98 -18.09
C TYR A 251 -13.85 11.17 -19.06
N ASP A 252 -12.82 11.99 -18.92
CA ASP A 252 -12.44 13.04 -19.86
C ASP A 252 -10.95 12.88 -20.17
N LEU A 253 -10.54 13.18 -21.41
CA LEU A 253 -9.15 13.14 -21.83
C LEU A 253 -8.35 14.35 -21.32
N ARG A 254 -9.03 15.44 -20.99
CA ARG A 254 -8.40 16.72 -20.62
C ARG A 254 -8.43 16.97 -19.11
N ASP A 255 -9.53 16.58 -18.49
CA ASP A 255 -9.82 16.93 -17.10
C ASP A 255 -9.99 15.68 -16.24
N SER A 256 -9.80 15.84 -14.92
CA SER A 256 -10.13 14.79 -13.95
C SER A 256 -11.63 14.52 -13.93
N PRO A 257 -12.07 13.38 -13.37
CA PRO A 257 -13.49 13.16 -13.09
C PRO A 257 -14.10 14.37 -12.37
N HIS A 258 -15.27 14.79 -12.81
CA HIS A 258 -15.93 16.00 -12.31
C HIS A 258 -17.44 15.95 -12.59
N THR A 259 -18.17 16.87 -11.98
CA THR A 259 -19.61 17.02 -12.20
C THR A 259 -19.92 18.39 -12.78
N GLU A 260 -20.56 18.41 -13.96
CA GLU A 260 -21.05 19.63 -14.61
C GLU A 260 -22.42 19.99 -14.02
N ILE A 261 -22.55 21.20 -13.45
CA ILE A 261 -23.77 21.65 -12.76
C ILE A 261 -24.19 23.03 -13.29
N SER A 262 -25.47 23.20 -13.63
CA SER A 262 -26.07 24.48 -13.99
C SER A 262 -27.32 24.74 -13.16
N CYS A 263 -27.31 25.83 -12.39
CA CYS A 263 -28.41 26.23 -11.50
C CYS A 263 -28.80 27.68 -11.82
N GLU A 264 -30.09 27.94 -12.12
CA GLU A 264 -30.59 29.30 -12.38
C GLU A 264 -30.93 30.08 -11.11
N ARG A 265 -31.03 29.40 -9.96
CA ARG A 265 -31.45 29.97 -8.67
C ARG A 265 -30.41 29.69 -7.59
N GLY A 266 -30.47 30.45 -6.49
CA GLY A 266 -29.61 30.24 -5.33
C GLY A 266 -29.69 28.80 -4.82
N TYR A 267 -28.55 28.12 -4.79
CA TYR A 267 -28.39 26.74 -4.33
C TYR A 267 -27.52 26.70 -3.07
N ASN A 268 -27.50 25.54 -2.40
CA ASN A 268 -26.69 25.35 -1.20
C ASN A 268 -25.36 24.69 -1.59
N ASP A 269 -24.31 25.47 -1.77
CA ASP A 269 -22.95 25.01 -2.10
C ASP A 269 -22.52 23.86 -1.19
N HIS A 270 -22.78 23.95 0.12
CA HIS A 270 -22.36 22.92 1.06
C HIS A 270 -23.01 21.56 0.80
N LEU A 271 -24.29 21.54 0.40
CA LEU A 271 -24.99 20.29 0.08
C LEU A 271 -24.43 19.65 -1.19
N LEU A 272 -24.14 20.47 -2.20
CA LEU A 272 -23.54 20.01 -3.45
C LEU A 272 -22.15 19.43 -3.20
N THR A 273 -21.29 20.16 -2.49
CA THR A 273 -19.92 19.72 -2.16
C THR A 273 -19.90 18.46 -1.30
N LEU A 274 -20.87 18.27 -0.39
CA LEU A 274 -20.96 17.04 0.42
C LEU A 274 -21.59 15.84 -0.30
N GLY A 275 -22.20 16.05 -1.48
CA GLY A 275 -22.94 15.01 -2.20
C GLY A 275 -22.12 13.75 -2.47
N GLY A 276 -20.92 13.91 -3.04
CA GLY A 276 -20.04 12.78 -3.35
C GLY A 276 -19.53 12.03 -2.11
N PHE A 277 -19.10 12.77 -1.09
CA PHE A 277 -18.70 12.21 0.21
C PHE A 277 -19.84 11.42 0.85
N ALA A 278 -21.06 11.97 0.88
CA ALA A 278 -22.21 11.32 1.48
C ALA A 278 -22.60 10.04 0.73
N ALA A 279 -22.60 10.08 -0.61
CA ALA A 279 -22.95 8.93 -1.44
C ALA A 279 -22.00 7.75 -1.24
N THR A 280 -20.68 8.00 -1.30
CA THR A 280 -19.66 6.95 -1.10
C THR A 280 -19.70 6.40 0.32
N THR A 281 -19.83 7.27 1.33
CA THR A 281 -19.94 6.85 2.73
C THR A 281 -21.18 5.98 2.98
N LEU A 282 -22.34 6.37 2.43
CA LEU A 282 -23.59 5.64 2.62
C LEU A 282 -23.53 4.25 1.98
N VAL A 283 -23.09 4.15 0.72
CA VAL A 283 -22.97 2.85 0.04
C VAL A 283 -21.93 1.96 0.71
N GLY A 284 -20.78 2.53 1.09
CA GLY A 284 -19.76 1.80 1.83
C GLY A 284 -20.27 1.29 3.18
N ALA A 285 -21.03 2.11 3.93
CA ALA A 285 -21.65 1.69 5.18
C ALA A 285 -22.69 0.58 4.98
N LEU A 286 -23.50 0.64 3.91
CA LEU A 286 -24.44 -0.45 3.58
C LEU A 286 -23.71 -1.77 3.29
N LEU A 287 -22.61 -1.73 2.54
CA LEU A 287 -21.77 -2.90 2.28
C LEU A 287 -21.15 -3.47 3.58
N LEU A 288 -20.77 -2.61 4.52
CA LEU A 288 -20.24 -3.04 5.82
C LEU A 288 -21.31 -3.66 6.72
N LEU A 289 -22.53 -3.10 6.71
CA LEU A 289 -23.62 -3.55 7.59
C LEU A 289 -24.33 -4.81 7.06
N LEU A 290 -24.45 -4.94 5.75
CA LEU A 290 -25.22 -6.02 5.11
C LEU A 290 -24.34 -7.06 4.43
N GLY A 291 -23.06 -6.74 4.19
CA GLY A 291 -22.14 -7.59 3.46
C GLY A 291 -21.59 -8.74 4.29
N THR A 292 -21.27 -9.83 3.59
CA THR A 292 -20.48 -10.96 4.13
C THR A 292 -19.42 -11.34 3.11
N GLY A 293 -18.33 -11.98 3.54
CA GLY A 293 -17.24 -12.33 2.64
C GLY A 293 -16.66 -11.07 1.97
N LEU A 294 -16.45 -11.10 0.65
CA LEU A 294 -15.79 -10.01 -0.10
C LEU A 294 -16.54 -8.67 -0.08
N SER A 295 -17.82 -8.65 0.29
CA SER A 295 -18.58 -7.41 0.40
C SER A 295 -18.12 -6.53 1.56
N GLU A 296 -17.67 -7.11 2.68
CA GLU A 296 -17.16 -6.36 3.84
C GLU A 296 -15.87 -5.58 3.52
N PRO A 297 -14.78 -6.20 3.01
CA PRO A 297 -13.60 -5.45 2.63
C PRO A 297 -13.90 -4.46 1.50
N LEU A 298 -14.77 -4.81 0.55
CA LEU A 298 -15.21 -3.84 -0.46
C LEU A 298 -15.87 -2.61 0.17
N GLY A 299 -16.70 -2.78 1.21
CA GLY A 299 -17.26 -1.68 1.98
C GLY A 299 -16.20 -0.81 2.64
N LEU A 300 -15.19 -1.42 3.28
CA LEU A 300 -14.04 -0.69 3.85
C LEU A 300 -13.30 0.11 2.78
N PHE A 301 -13.09 -0.49 1.60
CA PHE A 301 -12.47 0.18 0.47
C PHE A 301 -13.32 1.35 -0.04
N VAL A 302 -14.62 1.18 -0.21
CA VAL A 302 -15.53 2.23 -0.69
C VAL A 302 -15.52 3.43 0.25
N VAL A 303 -15.60 3.22 1.58
CA VAL A 303 -15.51 4.31 2.55
C VAL A 303 -14.11 4.93 2.55
N GLY A 304 -13.06 4.10 2.63
CA GLY A 304 -11.69 4.59 2.70
C GLY A 304 -11.27 5.37 1.45
N PHE A 305 -11.57 4.84 0.27
CA PHE A 305 -11.30 5.50 -1.01
C PHE A 305 -12.22 6.70 -1.25
N GLY A 306 -13.49 6.63 -0.83
CA GLY A 306 -14.41 7.77 -0.85
C GLY A 306 -13.86 8.96 -0.06
N PHE A 307 -13.42 8.72 1.18
CA PHE A 307 -12.78 9.74 2.02
C PHE A 307 -11.53 10.34 1.38
N LEU A 308 -10.77 9.53 0.63
CA LEU A 308 -9.56 9.97 -0.06
C LEU A 308 -9.89 10.93 -1.21
N ILE A 309 -10.86 10.58 -2.04
CA ILE A 309 -11.22 11.38 -3.23
C ILE A 309 -12.05 12.62 -2.88
N SER A 310 -12.81 12.61 -1.78
CA SER A 310 -13.54 13.78 -1.29
C SER A 310 -12.65 14.86 -0.64
N PHE A 311 -11.33 14.70 -0.65
CA PHE A 311 -10.43 15.62 0.04
C PHE A 311 -10.52 17.07 -0.47
N SER A 312 -10.55 17.27 -1.80
CA SER A 312 -10.70 18.60 -2.41
C SER A 312 -12.00 19.27 -1.93
N ASP A 313 -13.09 18.52 -1.97
CA ASP A 313 -14.43 19.00 -1.64
C ASP A 313 -14.49 19.44 -0.17
N LEU A 314 -13.92 18.63 0.72
CA LEU A 314 -13.88 18.95 2.14
C LEU A 314 -12.94 20.13 2.45
N MET A 315 -11.89 20.36 1.65
CA MET A 315 -11.07 21.57 1.79
C MET A 315 -11.87 22.83 1.48
N GLU A 316 -12.71 22.81 0.44
CA GLU A 316 -13.56 23.95 0.05
C GLU A 316 -14.56 24.31 1.14
N LEU A 317 -15.03 23.32 1.90
CA LEU A 317 -15.90 23.52 3.07
C LEU A 317 -15.19 24.11 4.28
N THR A 318 -13.94 24.56 4.14
CA THR A 318 -13.09 25.07 5.21
C THR A 318 -12.89 24.08 6.36
N ALA A 319 -12.98 22.77 6.07
CA ALA A 319 -12.59 21.76 7.04
C ALA A 319 -11.15 22.06 7.47
N GLY A 320 -10.94 22.32 8.77
CA GLY A 320 -9.61 22.64 9.27
C GLY A 320 -8.61 21.56 8.87
N VAL A 321 -7.37 21.94 8.56
CA VAL A 321 -6.31 21.01 8.11
C VAL A 321 -6.21 19.78 9.03
N THR A 322 -6.42 19.95 10.34
CA THR A 322 -6.47 18.86 11.32
C THR A 322 -7.54 17.81 11.03
N LEU A 323 -8.77 18.22 10.70
CA LEU A 323 -9.87 17.30 10.41
C LEU A 323 -9.60 16.52 9.12
N LEU A 324 -9.13 17.22 8.09
CA LEU A 324 -8.79 16.60 6.81
C LEU A 324 -7.62 15.60 6.94
N THR A 325 -6.62 15.96 7.75
CA THR A 325 -5.52 15.05 8.07
C THR A 325 -6.05 13.80 8.79
N LEU A 326 -6.92 13.96 9.79
CA LEU A 326 -7.55 12.83 10.49
C LEU A 326 -8.33 11.93 9.52
N LEU A 327 -9.10 12.52 8.62
CA LEU A 327 -9.89 11.77 7.64
C LEU A 327 -9.01 10.95 6.71
N HIS A 328 -7.88 11.50 6.26
CA HIS A 328 -6.89 10.75 5.50
C HIS A 328 -6.27 9.59 6.30
N LEU A 329 -6.02 9.77 7.60
CA LEU A 329 -5.51 8.68 8.44
C LEU A 329 -6.53 7.54 8.54
N VAL A 330 -7.81 7.90 8.72
CA VAL A 330 -8.90 6.94 8.75
C VAL A 330 -9.01 6.24 7.39
N SER A 331 -8.98 6.99 6.29
CA SER A 331 -8.97 6.46 4.92
C SER A 331 -7.87 5.41 4.73
N LEU A 332 -6.63 5.73 5.08
CA LEU A 332 -5.50 4.80 4.98
C LEU A 332 -5.69 3.55 5.84
N GLY A 333 -6.18 3.70 7.06
CA GLY A 333 -6.48 2.58 7.95
C GLY A 333 -7.53 1.65 7.33
N LEU A 334 -8.61 2.21 6.80
CA LEU A 334 -9.69 1.45 6.15
C LEU A 334 -9.20 0.74 4.88
N LEU A 335 -8.44 1.42 4.02
CA LEU A 335 -7.83 0.83 2.82
C LEU A 335 -6.86 -0.32 3.17
N SER A 336 -6.04 -0.13 4.21
CA SER A 336 -5.13 -1.19 4.69
C SER A 336 -5.91 -2.40 5.18
N LEU A 337 -6.95 -2.17 5.99
CA LEU A 337 -7.79 -3.23 6.53
C LEU A 337 -8.55 -3.96 5.42
N SER A 338 -9.02 -3.25 4.41
CA SER A 338 -9.65 -3.83 3.21
C SER A 338 -8.71 -4.79 2.49
N ILE A 339 -7.49 -4.36 2.17
CA ILE A 339 -6.50 -5.19 1.46
C ILE A 339 -6.20 -6.45 2.28
N VAL A 340 -6.00 -6.29 3.59
CA VAL A 340 -5.79 -7.38 4.53
C VAL A 340 -6.96 -8.38 4.53
N GLN A 341 -8.18 -7.91 4.75
CA GLN A 341 -9.35 -8.77 4.85
C GLN A 341 -9.59 -9.51 3.52
N THR A 342 -9.41 -8.82 2.39
CA THR A 342 -9.46 -9.43 1.05
C THR A 342 -8.43 -10.55 0.91
N THR A 343 -7.21 -10.34 1.42
CA THR A 343 -6.14 -11.34 1.40
C THR A 343 -6.50 -12.57 2.24
N VAL A 344 -7.02 -12.35 3.45
CA VAL A 344 -7.46 -13.43 4.35
C VAL A 344 -8.59 -14.23 3.72
N GLN A 345 -9.59 -13.57 3.15
CA GLN A 345 -10.74 -14.22 2.52
C GLN A 345 -10.37 -14.97 1.24
N TYR A 346 -9.46 -14.42 0.42
CA TYR A 346 -8.92 -15.12 -0.73
C TYR A 346 -8.23 -16.42 -0.31
N ARG A 347 -7.40 -16.36 0.74
CA ARG A 347 -6.69 -17.52 1.28
C ARG A 347 -7.65 -18.59 1.79
N SER A 348 -8.66 -18.21 2.58
CA SER A 348 -9.64 -19.18 3.11
C SER A 348 -10.42 -19.85 1.98
N GLY A 349 -10.87 -19.09 0.98
CA GLY A 349 -11.60 -19.65 -0.16
C GLY A 349 -10.77 -20.62 -1.01
N THR A 350 -9.46 -20.40 -1.13
CA THR A 350 -8.57 -21.34 -1.85
C THR A 350 -8.29 -22.64 -1.08
N ALA A 351 -8.26 -22.58 0.25
CA ALA A 351 -7.97 -23.76 1.08
C ALA A 351 -9.08 -24.81 0.98
N ASP A 352 -10.35 -24.37 1.00
CA ASP A 352 -11.51 -25.25 0.93
C ASP A 352 -11.57 -26.01 -0.42
N VAL A 353 -11.19 -25.35 -1.51
CA VAL A 353 -11.16 -25.95 -2.85
C VAL A 353 -10.04 -27.00 -2.95
N GLU A 354 -8.85 -26.71 -2.42
CA GLU A 354 -7.73 -27.66 -2.44
C GLU A 354 -8.02 -28.91 -1.61
N GLU A 355 -8.67 -28.77 -0.44
CA GLU A 355 -9.06 -29.91 0.39
C GLU A 355 -10.09 -30.81 -0.32
N HIS A 356 -11.11 -30.21 -0.96
CA HIS A 356 -12.11 -30.97 -1.73
C HIS A 356 -11.51 -31.71 -2.93
N VAL A 357 -10.58 -31.08 -3.65
CA VAL A 357 -9.87 -31.75 -4.76
C VAL A 357 -8.99 -32.88 -4.24
N SER A 358 -8.31 -32.72 -3.11
CA SER A 358 -7.47 -33.80 -2.56
C SER A 358 -8.27 -35.03 -2.11
N LEU A 359 -9.48 -34.82 -1.57
CA LEU A 359 -10.37 -35.90 -1.11
C LEU A 359 -11.01 -36.66 -2.27
N THR A 360 -11.45 -35.96 -3.32
CA THR A 360 -12.10 -36.58 -4.48
C THR A 360 -11.12 -37.43 -5.30
N TRP A 361 -9.91 -36.91 -5.57
CA TRP A 361 -8.90 -37.65 -6.34
C TRP A 361 -8.23 -38.78 -5.53
N GLY A 362 -8.26 -38.72 -4.20
CA GLY A 362 -7.78 -39.80 -3.33
C GLY A 362 -8.71 -41.01 -3.23
N GLN A 363 -9.99 -40.86 -3.59
CA GLN A 363 -10.98 -41.93 -3.59
C GLN A 363 -10.99 -42.75 -4.90
N ASP A 364 -10.73 -42.11 -6.04
CA ASP A 364 -10.67 -42.79 -7.35
C ASP A 364 -9.36 -43.57 -7.56
N ALA A 365 -8.37 -43.40 -6.69
CA ALA A 365 -7.07 -44.08 -6.74
C ALA A 365 -6.97 -45.32 -5.83
N ARG A 366 -8.07 -45.75 -5.19
CA ARG A 366 -8.17 -47.00 -4.41
C ARG A 366 -9.22 -47.91 -5.02
#